data_AF-A0A7W1QE70-F1
#
_entry.id   AF-A0A7W1QE70-F1
#
_cell.length_a   1.000
_cell.length_b   1.000
_cell.length_c   1.000
_cell.angle_alpha   90.00
_cell.angle_beta   90.00
_cell.angle_gamma   90.00
#
_symmetry.space_group_name_H-M   'P 1'
#
loop_
_entity.id
_entity.type
_entity.pdbx_description
1 polymer ?
#
loop_
_entity_poly.entity_id
_entity_poly.type
_entity_poly.pdbx_seq_one_letter_code
_entity_poly.pdbx_strand_id
1 'polypeptide(L)'
;LEARPPADLPAHATVELGTRLEHEHERALEALTAEDVVAMATRDLAQAAERTADWTFERDDFAGLEPSLRRIYHRGRKRMRTARADPNAENLHDCHKRVKDLWHVAQLLHPADPKRMKRLSRRAHELADVLGDHHDLSVLRDYVEVHPHHFEDEPTRDALLAAIDRRREVLGRRALKRGGDIYKRRPKRFVADIERGWRKRVQAG
;
A
#
# COMPACT_ATOMS: atom_id res chain seq x y z
N LEU A 1 0.29 19.43 -7.81
CA LEU A 1 0.55 19.00 -9.20
C LEU A 1 -0.81 18.68 -9.80
N GLU A 2 -1.47 19.72 -10.33
CA GLU A 2 -2.73 19.59 -11.05
C GLU A 2 -2.45 18.81 -12.34
N ALA A 3 -2.71 17.50 -12.31
CA ALA A 3 -2.64 16.68 -13.50
C ALA A 3 -3.88 17.00 -14.34
N ARG A 4 -3.70 17.81 -15.38
CA ARG A 4 -4.68 17.96 -16.46
C ARG A 4 -5.12 16.55 -16.89
N PRO A 5 -6.43 16.24 -16.90
CA PRO A 5 -6.89 14.93 -17.34
C PRO A 5 -6.30 14.65 -18.73
N PRO A 6 -5.81 13.42 -19.02
CA PRO A 6 -5.36 13.07 -20.36
C PRO A 6 -6.42 13.49 -21.38
N ALA A 7 -5.98 14.00 -22.53
CA ALA A 7 -6.81 14.68 -23.54
C ALA A 7 -7.98 13.83 -24.10
N ASP A 8 -8.08 12.56 -23.69
CA ASP A 8 -9.02 11.56 -24.16
C ASP A 8 -10.14 11.25 -23.15
N LEU A 9 -10.20 11.97 -22.02
CA LEU A 9 -11.27 11.83 -21.03
C LEU A 9 -12.35 12.89 -21.24
N PRO A 10 -13.64 12.53 -21.22
CA PRO A 10 -14.73 13.50 -21.27
C PRO A 10 -14.64 14.43 -20.05
N ALA A 11 -14.17 15.66 -20.27
CA ALA A 11 -13.82 16.61 -19.21
C ALA A 11 -15.01 16.88 -18.29
N HIS A 12 -16.21 17.02 -18.85
CA HIS A 12 -17.44 17.23 -18.10
C HIS A 12 -17.75 16.08 -17.14
N ALA A 13 -17.82 14.84 -17.64
CA ALA A 13 -18.11 13.66 -16.83
C ALA A 13 -17.06 13.42 -15.73
N THR A 14 -15.80 13.77 -15.99
CA THR A 14 -14.73 13.63 -14.99
C THR A 14 -14.88 14.66 -13.86
N VAL A 15 -15.28 15.90 -14.20
CA VAL A 15 -15.54 16.96 -13.21
C VAL A 15 -16.77 16.62 -12.36
N GLU A 16 -17.88 16.23 -12.97
CA GLU A 16 -19.10 15.87 -12.23
C GLU A 16 -18.88 14.70 -11.28
N LEU A 17 -18.17 13.66 -11.74
CA LEU A 17 -17.81 12.53 -10.90
C LEU A 17 -16.90 12.96 -9.74
N GLY A 18 -15.91 13.82 -10.01
CA GLY A 18 -15.02 14.38 -8.98
C GLY A 18 -15.80 15.14 -7.91
N THR A 19 -16.64 16.09 -8.31
CA THR A 19 -17.49 16.85 -7.39
C THR A 19 -18.41 15.94 -6.57
N ARG A 20 -18.97 14.88 -7.16
CA ARG A 20 -19.81 13.93 -6.41
C ARG A 20 -19.02 13.18 -5.36
N LEU A 21 -17.84 12.65 -5.70
CA LEU A 21 -16.97 11.93 -4.76
C LEU A 21 -16.48 12.84 -3.63
N GLU A 22 -16.23 14.12 -3.90
CA GLU A 22 -15.90 15.12 -2.88
C GLU A 22 -17.06 15.32 -1.89
N HIS A 23 -18.29 15.48 -2.38
CA HIS A 23 -19.47 15.59 -1.50
C HIS A 23 -19.72 14.31 -0.69
N GLU A 24 -19.56 13.13 -1.28
CA GLU A 24 -19.66 11.85 -0.54
C GLU A 24 -18.57 11.76 0.54
N HIS A 25 -17.35 12.19 0.22
CA HIS A 25 -16.23 12.23 1.17
C HIS A 25 -16.50 13.17 2.34
N GLU A 26 -16.97 14.40 2.08
CA GLU A 26 -17.32 15.39 3.11
C GLU A 26 -18.40 14.84 4.04
N ARG A 27 -19.48 14.26 3.49
CA ARG A 27 -20.54 13.64 4.30
C ARG A 27 -20.04 12.48 5.15
N ALA A 28 -19.13 11.66 4.62
CA ALA A 28 -18.52 10.57 5.38
C ALA A 28 -17.65 11.11 6.53
N LEU A 29 -16.91 12.20 6.32
CA LEU A 29 -16.13 12.86 7.37
C LEU A 29 -17.04 13.47 8.45
N GLU A 30 -18.13 14.13 8.07
CA GLU A 30 -19.11 14.68 9.01
C GLU A 30 -19.76 13.59 9.86
N ALA A 31 -20.09 12.43 9.28
CA ALA A 31 -20.62 11.30 10.04
C ALA A 31 -19.59 10.79 11.08
N LEU A 32 -18.32 10.66 10.70
CA LEU A 32 -17.25 10.22 11.60
C LEU A 32 -17.01 11.17 12.78
N THR A 33 -17.21 12.48 12.58
CA THR A 33 -17.06 13.48 13.65
C THR A 33 -18.30 13.56 14.54
N ALA A 34 -19.50 13.40 13.97
CA ALA A 34 -20.75 13.38 14.73
C ALA A 34 -20.88 12.15 15.64
N GLU A 35 -20.27 11.02 15.27
CA GLU A 35 -20.38 9.75 15.99
C GLU A 35 -19.26 9.51 17.03
N ASP A 36 -18.46 10.52 17.38
CA ASP A 36 -17.30 10.42 18.31
C ASP A 36 -16.25 9.33 17.95
N VAL A 37 -16.33 8.75 16.74
CA VAL A 37 -15.50 7.62 16.29
C VAL A 37 -14.02 7.98 16.31
N VAL A 38 -13.68 9.21 15.92
CA VAL A 38 -12.31 9.72 15.93
C VAL A 38 -11.77 9.83 17.38
N ALA A 39 -12.60 10.30 18.31
CA ALA A 39 -12.23 10.40 19.72
C ALA A 39 -12.02 9.01 20.34
N MET A 40 -12.89 8.04 20.02
CA MET A 40 -12.73 6.65 20.43
C MET A 40 -11.44 6.04 19.88
N ALA A 41 -11.21 6.12 18.58
CA ALA A 41 -10.00 5.59 17.95
C ALA A 41 -8.71 6.23 18.53
N THR A 42 -8.73 7.52 18.83
CA THR A 42 -7.59 8.21 19.47
C THR A 42 -7.32 7.68 20.87
N ARG A 43 -8.37 7.45 21.67
CA ARG A 43 -8.24 6.83 23.00
C ARG A 43 -7.69 5.41 22.91
N ASP A 44 -8.20 4.60 21.98
CA ASP A 44 -7.75 3.22 21.79
C ASP A 44 -6.27 3.16 21.36
N LEU A 45 -5.85 4.07 20.48
CA LEU A 45 -4.45 4.20 20.07
C LEU A 45 -3.55 4.66 21.22
N ALA A 46 -3.99 5.61 22.04
CA ALA A 46 -3.24 6.06 23.22
C ALA A 46 -3.05 4.92 24.23
N GLN A 47 -4.11 4.18 24.55
CA GLN A 47 -4.03 3.00 25.43
C GLN A 47 -3.16 1.90 24.83
N ALA A 48 -3.21 1.69 23.50
CA ALA A 48 -2.32 0.74 22.84
C ALA A 48 -0.85 1.17 22.93
N ALA A 49 -0.57 2.47 22.85
CA ALA A 49 0.78 3.01 22.99
C ALA A 49 1.30 2.83 24.43
N GLU A 50 0.49 3.11 25.46
CA GLU A 50 0.84 2.88 26.86
C GLU A 50 1.25 1.42 27.13
N ARG A 51 0.46 0.45 26.62
CA ARG A 51 0.76 -0.98 26.77
C ARG A 51 2.11 -1.40 26.15
N THR A 52 2.69 -0.61 25.24
CA THR A 52 3.99 -0.94 24.64
C THR A 52 5.15 -0.78 25.61
N ALA A 53 4.98 0.02 26.68
CA ALA A 53 5.98 0.18 27.73
C ALA A 53 6.20 -1.11 28.53
N ASP A 54 5.16 -1.93 28.69
CA ASP A 54 5.19 -3.18 29.46
C ASP A 54 5.47 -4.41 28.60
N TRP A 55 5.84 -4.23 27.33
CA TRP A 55 6.14 -5.36 26.44
C TRP A 55 7.38 -6.10 26.91
N THR A 56 7.16 -7.37 27.26
CA THR A 56 8.23 -8.34 27.49
C THR A 56 8.45 -9.18 26.24
N PHE A 57 9.71 -9.44 25.92
CA PHE A 57 10.09 -10.27 24.78
C PHE A 57 10.82 -11.51 25.30
N GLU A 58 10.43 -12.68 24.80
CA GLU A 58 11.14 -13.94 25.09
C GLU A 58 12.61 -13.90 24.67
N ARG A 59 12.92 -13.09 23.64
CA ARG A 59 14.27 -12.86 23.13
C ARG A 59 14.44 -11.40 22.72
N ASP A 60 15.54 -10.81 23.14
CA ASP A 60 15.95 -9.43 22.86
C ASP A 60 17.05 -9.33 21.78
N ASP A 61 17.48 -10.48 21.23
CA ASP A 61 18.46 -10.57 20.16
C ASP A 61 17.81 -10.72 18.77
N PHE A 62 18.63 -10.67 17.72
CA PHE A 62 18.13 -10.76 16.34
C PHE A 62 17.32 -12.04 16.06
N ALA A 63 17.59 -13.13 16.77
CA ALA A 63 16.90 -14.38 16.58
C ALA A 63 15.43 -14.33 17.05
N GLY A 64 15.04 -13.39 17.93
CA GLY A 64 13.64 -13.08 18.21
C GLY A 64 12.91 -12.44 17.02
N LEU A 65 13.63 -11.66 16.20
CA LEU A 65 13.07 -10.95 15.03
C LEU A 65 13.09 -11.79 13.75
N GLU A 66 14.09 -12.66 13.60
CA GLU A 66 14.35 -13.45 12.38
C GLU A 66 13.08 -14.13 11.81
N PRO A 67 12.26 -14.86 12.59
CA PRO A 67 11.13 -15.60 12.05
C PRO A 67 10.08 -14.68 11.41
N SER A 68 9.77 -13.56 12.07
CA SER A 68 8.79 -12.58 11.60
C SER A 68 9.27 -11.85 10.35
N LEU A 69 10.54 -11.42 10.32
CA LEU A 69 11.12 -10.79 9.12
C LEU A 69 11.11 -11.73 7.92
N ARG A 70 11.49 -12.99 8.15
CA ARG A 70 11.47 -14.01 7.11
C ARG A 70 10.05 -14.25 6.60
N ARG A 71 9.07 -14.34 7.49
CA ARG A 71 7.65 -14.55 7.16
C ARG A 71 7.10 -13.40 6.32
N ILE A 72 7.33 -12.15 6.73
CA ILE A 72 6.86 -10.95 6.03
C ILE A 72 7.43 -10.89 4.62
N TYR A 73 8.76 -11.02 4.49
CA TYR A 73 9.40 -10.99 3.17
C TYR A 73 8.98 -12.18 2.29
N HIS A 74 8.83 -13.38 2.86
CA HIS A 74 8.36 -14.56 2.12
C HIS A 74 6.93 -14.39 1.60
N ARG A 75 6.01 -13.91 2.42
CA ARG A 75 4.61 -13.66 2.03
C ARG A 75 4.52 -12.61 0.92
N GLY A 76 5.21 -11.49 1.07
CA GLY A 76 5.28 -10.47 0.02
C GLY A 76 5.83 -11.01 -1.29
N ARG A 77 6.91 -11.80 -1.23
CA ARG A 77 7.49 -12.46 -2.41
C ARG A 77 6.55 -13.46 -3.06
N LYS A 78 5.78 -14.23 -2.27
CA LYS A 78 4.79 -15.19 -2.79
C LYS A 78 3.65 -14.47 -3.51
N ARG A 79 3.12 -13.40 -2.90
CA ARG A 79 2.05 -12.58 -3.51
C ARG A 79 2.53 -11.91 -4.79
N MET A 80 3.73 -11.32 -4.80
CA MET A 80 4.33 -10.78 -6.03
C MET A 80 4.44 -11.80 -7.17
N ARG A 81 4.78 -13.05 -6.85
CA ARG A 81 4.84 -14.12 -7.86
C ARG A 81 3.47 -14.49 -8.39
N THR A 82 2.47 -14.51 -7.51
CA THR A 82 1.08 -14.81 -7.86
C THR A 82 0.55 -13.72 -8.79
N ALA A 83 0.68 -12.46 -8.41
CA ALA A 83 0.29 -11.31 -9.24
C ALA A 83 1.08 -11.21 -10.54
N ARG A 84 2.33 -11.71 -10.59
CA ARG A 84 3.10 -11.77 -11.85
C ARG A 84 2.59 -12.84 -12.81
N ALA A 85 2.05 -13.94 -12.28
CA ALA A 85 1.47 -15.00 -13.09
C ALA A 85 0.05 -14.64 -13.55
N ASP A 86 -0.71 -13.95 -12.70
CA ASP A 86 -2.07 -13.51 -12.95
C ASP A 86 -2.27 -12.09 -12.36
N PRO A 87 -2.08 -11.03 -13.17
CA PRO A 87 -2.08 -9.64 -12.72
C PRO A 87 -3.49 -9.05 -12.58
N ASN A 88 -4.38 -9.75 -11.91
CA ASN A 88 -5.74 -9.26 -11.63
C ASN A 88 -5.79 -8.30 -10.41
N ALA A 89 -6.94 -7.64 -10.23
CA ALA A 89 -7.14 -6.63 -9.19
C ALA A 89 -6.96 -7.18 -7.77
N GLU A 90 -7.50 -8.37 -7.49
CA GLU A 90 -7.40 -9.02 -6.19
C GLU A 90 -5.94 -9.37 -5.85
N ASN A 91 -5.21 -9.97 -6.79
CA ASN A 91 -3.82 -10.33 -6.62
C ASN A 91 -2.92 -9.11 -6.38
N LEU A 92 -3.15 -8.01 -7.10
CA LEU A 92 -2.43 -6.74 -6.91
C LEU A 92 -2.84 -6.04 -5.59
N HIS A 93 -4.09 -6.14 -5.19
CA HIS A 93 -4.54 -5.64 -3.88
C HIS A 93 -3.93 -6.45 -2.71
N ASP A 94 -3.85 -7.77 -2.83
CA ASP A 94 -3.19 -8.63 -1.85
C ASP A 94 -1.69 -8.33 -1.71
N CYS A 95 -1.08 -7.98 -2.82
CA CYS A 95 0.29 -7.47 -2.88
C CYS A 95 0.45 -6.17 -2.08
N HIS A 96 -0.50 -5.22 -2.22
CA HIS A 96 -0.47 -3.94 -1.51
C HIS A 96 -0.36 -4.14 0.01
N LYS A 97 -1.21 -5.01 0.58
CA LYS A 97 -1.20 -5.36 2.01
C LYS A 97 0.18 -5.85 2.46
N ARG A 98 0.79 -6.77 1.70
CA ARG A 98 2.11 -7.34 2.08
C ARG A 98 3.27 -6.38 1.90
N VAL A 99 3.17 -5.44 0.95
CA VAL A 99 4.18 -4.39 0.77
C VAL A 99 4.12 -3.40 1.93
N LYS A 100 2.93 -3.05 2.45
CA LYS A 100 2.77 -2.24 3.67
C LYS A 100 3.44 -2.90 4.88
N ASP A 101 3.27 -4.20 5.08
CA ASP A 101 3.98 -4.92 6.15
C ASP A 101 5.51 -4.75 6.06
N LEU A 102 6.07 -4.91 4.85
CA LEU A 102 7.51 -4.77 4.61
C LEU A 102 7.98 -3.33 4.83
N TRP A 103 7.16 -2.35 4.45
CA TRP A 103 7.44 -0.94 4.68
C TRP A 103 7.50 -0.62 6.17
N HIS A 104 6.49 -1.02 6.95
CA HIS A 104 6.46 -0.79 8.40
C HIS A 104 7.63 -1.46 9.11
N VAL A 105 7.94 -2.71 8.77
CA VAL A 105 9.12 -3.40 9.33
C VAL A 105 10.42 -2.70 8.96
N ALA A 106 10.55 -2.18 7.74
CA ALA A 106 11.74 -1.42 7.35
C ALA A 106 11.88 -0.11 8.14
N GLN A 107 10.78 0.53 8.52
CA GLN A 107 10.81 1.70 9.39
C GLN A 107 11.24 1.32 10.81
N LEU A 108 10.62 0.27 11.38
CA LEU A 108 10.95 -0.22 12.71
C LEU A 108 12.42 -0.63 12.84
N LEU A 109 12.98 -1.26 11.81
CA LEU A 109 14.38 -1.71 11.80
C LEU A 109 15.38 -0.64 11.40
N HIS A 110 14.97 0.61 11.16
CA HIS A 110 15.88 1.69 10.82
C HIS A 110 17.07 1.83 11.80
N PRO A 111 16.89 1.67 13.13
CA PRO A 111 17.98 1.63 14.10
C PRO A 111 18.90 0.39 14.03
N ALA A 112 18.62 -0.63 13.23
CA ALA A 112 19.49 -1.80 13.05
C ALA A 112 20.43 -1.71 11.82
N ASP A 113 20.00 -1.09 10.71
CA ASP A 113 20.84 -0.82 9.52
C ASP A 113 20.28 0.40 8.76
N PRO A 114 20.69 1.66 9.05
CA PRO A 114 19.91 2.82 8.65
C PRO A 114 19.92 2.98 7.14
N LYS A 115 21.09 2.80 6.51
CA LYS A 115 21.26 2.94 5.06
C LYS A 115 20.43 1.92 4.30
N ARG A 116 20.45 0.65 4.71
CA ARG A 116 19.67 -0.40 4.03
C ARG A 116 18.18 -0.23 4.28
N MET A 117 17.79 0.04 5.52
CA MET A 117 16.39 0.14 5.90
C MET A 117 15.74 1.40 5.33
N LYS A 118 16.43 2.55 5.30
CA LYS A 118 15.97 3.75 4.59
C LYS A 118 15.72 3.47 3.10
N ARG A 119 16.64 2.76 2.44
CA ARG A 119 16.47 2.38 1.03
C ARG A 119 15.32 1.39 0.83
N LEU A 120 15.15 0.44 1.74
CA LEU A 120 14.06 -0.55 1.67
C LEU A 120 12.70 0.11 1.91
N SER A 121 12.59 0.91 2.97
CA SER A 121 11.40 1.67 3.35
C SER A 121 10.94 2.54 2.18
N ARG A 122 11.83 3.37 1.62
CA ARG A 122 11.50 4.19 0.44
C ARG A 122 10.97 3.36 -0.73
N ARG A 123 11.64 2.27 -1.09
CA ARG A 123 11.23 1.44 -2.23
C ARG A 123 9.91 0.73 -1.97
N ALA A 124 9.67 0.27 -0.74
CA ALA A 124 8.43 -0.38 -0.34
C ALA A 124 7.28 0.64 -0.34
N HIS A 125 7.50 1.85 0.18
CA HIS A 125 6.53 2.94 0.13
C HIS A 125 6.17 3.30 -1.33
N GLU A 126 7.15 3.57 -2.19
CA GLU A 126 6.88 3.88 -3.59
C GLU A 126 6.22 2.71 -4.38
N LEU A 127 6.32 1.47 -3.89
CA LEU A 127 5.56 0.34 -4.44
C LEU A 127 4.15 0.28 -3.85
N ALA A 128 4.00 0.57 -2.56
CA ALA A 128 2.70 0.66 -1.91
C ALA A 128 1.85 1.74 -2.58
N ASP A 129 2.40 2.92 -2.87
CA ASP A 129 1.68 4.01 -3.54
C ASP A 129 1.17 3.58 -4.92
N VAL A 130 2.02 2.96 -5.76
CA VAL A 130 1.61 2.48 -7.09
C VAL A 130 0.52 1.41 -7.00
N LEU A 131 0.59 0.53 -6.00
CA LEU A 131 -0.43 -0.49 -5.76
C LEU A 131 -1.71 0.11 -5.16
N GLY A 132 -1.59 1.18 -4.38
CA GLY A 132 -2.68 2.01 -3.87
C GLY A 132 -3.45 2.64 -5.02
N ASP A 133 -2.77 3.41 -5.87
CA ASP A 133 -3.37 4.04 -7.06
C ASP A 133 -4.10 3.01 -7.94
N HIS A 134 -3.51 1.82 -8.12
CA HIS A 134 -4.14 0.73 -8.87
C HIS A 134 -5.43 0.23 -8.21
N HIS A 135 -5.40 0.07 -6.88
CA HIS A 135 -6.54 -0.37 -6.12
C HIS A 135 -7.65 0.69 -6.12
N ASP A 136 -7.31 1.96 -5.92
CA ASP A 136 -8.26 3.08 -5.93
C ASP A 136 -8.97 3.16 -7.29
N LEU A 137 -8.25 2.97 -8.39
CA LEU A 137 -8.86 2.87 -9.72
C LEU A 137 -9.71 1.62 -9.93
N SER A 138 -9.44 0.53 -9.23
CA SER A 138 -10.30 -0.65 -9.27
C SER A 138 -11.63 -0.36 -8.55
N VAL A 139 -11.57 0.30 -7.39
CA VAL A 139 -12.76 0.75 -6.66
C VAL A 139 -13.55 1.78 -7.48
N LEU A 140 -12.86 2.73 -8.12
CA LEU A 140 -13.50 3.71 -9.00
C LEU A 140 -14.21 3.04 -10.18
N ARG A 141 -13.58 2.04 -10.79
CA ARG A 141 -14.19 1.25 -11.87
C ARG A 141 -15.49 0.60 -11.41
N ASP A 142 -15.46 -0.09 -10.26
CA ASP A 142 -16.62 -0.76 -9.68
C ASP A 142 -17.74 0.27 -9.37
N TYR A 143 -17.38 1.44 -8.85
CA TYR A 143 -18.32 2.55 -8.62
C TYR A 143 -19.00 2.99 -9.92
N VAL A 144 -18.24 3.20 -10.99
CA VAL A 144 -18.77 3.60 -12.31
C VAL A 144 -19.72 2.54 -12.88
N GLU A 145 -19.39 1.25 -12.71
CA GLU A 145 -20.24 0.14 -13.17
C GLU A 145 -21.55 0.02 -12.40
N VAL A 146 -21.54 0.25 -11.08
CA VAL A 146 -22.73 0.15 -10.23
C VAL A 146 -23.66 1.37 -10.39
N HIS A 147 -23.14 2.50 -10.85
CA HIS A 147 -23.90 3.75 -11.00
C HIS A 147 -23.98 4.23 -12.46
N PRO A 148 -24.55 3.47 -13.40
CA PRO A 148 -24.59 3.88 -14.81
C PRO A 148 -25.46 5.13 -15.05
N HIS A 149 -26.43 5.41 -14.17
CA HIS A 149 -27.33 6.57 -14.23
C HIS A 149 -26.66 7.89 -13.84
N HIS A 150 -25.41 7.84 -13.36
CA HIS A 150 -24.62 9.01 -13.01
C HIS A 150 -23.94 9.69 -14.21
N PHE A 151 -24.11 9.15 -15.42
CA PHE A 151 -23.49 9.60 -16.66
C PHE A 151 -24.56 10.03 -17.67
N GLU A 152 -24.25 11.06 -18.46
CA GLU A 152 -25.14 11.62 -19.49
C GLU A 152 -25.53 10.58 -20.55
N ASP A 153 -24.55 9.80 -21.00
CA ASP A 153 -24.74 8.77 -22.01
C ASP A 153 -23.77 7.58 -21.82
N GLU A 154 -24.10 6.46 -22.47
CA GLU A 154 -23.31 5.23 -22.43
C GLU A 154 -21.90 5.40 -23.02
N PRO A 155 -21.70 6.02 -24.21
CA PRO A 155 -20.36 6.26 -24.75
C PRO A 155 -19.40 6.97 -23.80
N THR A 156 -19.89 7.98 -23.07
CA THR A 156 -19.12 8.76 -22.10
C THR A 156 -18.66 7.90 -20.92
N ARG A 157 -19.55 7.07 -20.37
CA ARG A 157 -19.22 6.11 -19.30
C ARG A 157 -18.19 5.09 -19.78
N ASP A 158 -18.38 4.52 -20.96
CA ASP A 158 -17.51 3.49 -21.50
C ASP A 158 -16.11 4.03 -21.83
N ALA A 159 -16.02 5.27 -22.32
CA ALA A 159 -14.75 5.97 -22.51
C ALA A 159 -13.98 6.14 -21.18
N LEU A 160 -14.67 6.48 -20.09
CA LEU A 160 -14.08 6.58 -18.75
C LEU A 160 -13.60 5.21 -18.25
N LEU A 161 -14.43 4.17 -18.34
CA LEU A 161 -14.05 2.80 -17.95
C LEU A 161 -12.81 2.34 -18.71
N ALA A 162 -12.76 2.58 -20.02
CA ALA A 162 -11.60 2.24 -20.85
C ALA A 162 -10.34 3.01 -20.42
N ALA A 163 -10.46 4.29 -20.03
CA ALA A 163 -9.34 5.08 -19.54
C ALA A 163 -8.83 4.59 -18.17
N ILE A 164 -9.75 4.25 -17.26
CA ILE A 164 -9.44 3.63 -15.97
C ILE A 164 -8.66 2.33 -16.19
N ASP A 165 -9.15 1.44 -17.05
CA ASP A 165 -8.52 0.15 -17.32
C ASP A 165 -7.12 0.30 -17.94
N ARG A 166 -6.95 1.20 -18.93
CA ARG A 166 -5.63 1.54 -19.48
C ARG A 166 -4.65 2.00 -18.39
N ARG A 167 -5.12 2.85 -17.46
CA ARG A 167 -4.27 3.35 -16.38
C ARG A 167 -3.92 2.25 -15.38
N ARG A 168 -4.87 1.38 -15.02
CA ARG A 168 -4.66 0.22 -14.15
C ARG A 168 -3.61 -0.72 -14.75
N GLU A 169 -3.66 -1.03 -16.04
CA GLU A 169 -2.63 -1.85 -16.69
C GLU A 169 -1.22 -1.24 -16.56
N VAL A 170 -1.09 0.06 -16.78
CA VAL A 170 0.19 0.77 -16.64
C VAL A 170 0.71 0.70 -15.21
N LEU A 171 -0.15 0.93 -14.22
CA LEU A 171 0.20 0.85 -12.81
C LEU A 171 0.56 -0.59 -12.40
N GLY A 172 -0.20 -1.58 -12.85
CA GLY A 172 0.06 -3.01 -12.62
C GLY A 172 1.44 -3.42 -13.14
N ARG A 173 1.76 -3.07 -14.39
CA ARG A 173 3.10 -3.32 -14.96
C ARG A 173 4.21 -2.64 -14.14
N ARG A 174 4.01 -1.40 -13.71
CA ARG A 174 4.96 -0.65 -12.87
C ARG A 174 5.14 -1.30 -11.50
N ALA A 175 4.05 -1.73 -10.87
CA ALA A 175 4.06 -2.41 -9.57
C ALA A 175 4.82 -3.73 -9.64
N LEU A 176 4.54 -4.56 -10.65
CA LEU A 176 5.23 -5.85 -10.83
C LEU A 176 6.73 -5.69 -11.06
N LYS A 177 7.15 -4.68 -11.83
CA LYS A 177 8.58 -4.36 -12.03
C LYS A 177 9.25 -4.01 -10.71
N ARG A 178 8.69 -3.04 -9.98
CA ARG A 178 9.20 -2.57 -8.67
C ARG A 178 9.21 -3.69 -7.63
N GLY A 179 8.15 -4.49 -7.59
CA GLY A 179 8.03 -5.68 -6.77
C GLY A 179 9.11 -6.71 -7.06
N GLY A 180 9.36 -7.01 -8.33
CA GLY A 180 10.46 -7.87 -8.77
C GLY A 180 11.81 -7.41 -8.21
N ASP A 181 12.09 -6.11 -8.26
CA ASP A 181 13.35 -5.56 -7.75
C ASP A 181 13.48 -5.64 -6.22
N ILE A 182 12.37 -5.53 -5.47
CA ILE A 182 12.36 -5.63 -3.99
C ILE A 182 12.51 -7.09 -3.57
N TYR A 183 11.77 -7.99 -4.23
CA TYR A 183 11.64 -9.40 -3.86
C TYR A 183 12.59 -10.34 -4.62
N LYS A 184 13.66 -9.79 -5.23
CA LYS A 184 14.65 -10.54 -6.00
C LYS A 184 15.42 -11.60 -5.21
N ARG A 185 15.60 -11.39 -3.90
CA ARG A 185 16.40 -12.29 -3.05
C ARG A 185 15.55 -13.43 -2.51
N ARG A 186 16.20 -14.54 -2.16
CA ARG A 186 15.55 -15.58 -1.33
C ARG A 186 15.35 -15.03 0.10
N PRO A 187 14.26 -15.40 0.80
CA PRO A 187 13.98 -14.88 2.15
C PRO A 187 15.14 -15.07 3.13
N LYS A 188 15.77 -16.25 3.17
CA LYS A 188 16.95 -16.52 4.01
C LYS A 188 18.08 -15.50 3.78
N ARG A 189 18.36 -15.16 2.51
CA ARG A 189 19.42 -14.21 2.18
C ARG A 189 19.04 -12.78 2.52
N PHE A 190 17.77 -12.40 2.37
CA PHE A 190 17.28 -11.08 2.78
C PHE A 190 17.50 -10.87 4.28
N VAL A 191 17.12 -11.85 5.11
CA VAL A 191 17.24 -11.78 6.56
C VAL A 191 18.71 -11.78 7.01
N ALA A 192 19.54 -12.67 6.46
CA ALA A 192 20.96 -12.73 6.78
C ALA A 192 21.69 -11.41 6.48
N ASP A 193 21.25 -10.66 5.45
CA ASP A 193 21.79 -9.34 5.14
C ASP A 193 21.47 -8.28 6.21
N ILE A 194 20.29 -8.36 6.82
CA ILE A 194 19.86 -7.46 7.91
C ILE A 194 20.60 -7.83 9.19
N GLU A 195 20.69 -9.12 9.50
CA GLU A 195 21.41 -9.62 10.67
C GLU A 195 22.86 -9.15 10.70
N ARG A 196 23.56 -9.21 9.54
CA ARG A 196 24.94 -8.71 9.44
C ARG A 196 25.04 -7.20 9.71
N GLY A 197 24.01 -6.43 9.35
CA GLY A 197 23.95 -5.00 9.67
C GLY A 197 23.74 -4.78 11.17
N TRP A 198 22.80 -5.51 11.76
CA TRP A 198 22.50 -5.50 13.19
C TRP A 198 23.72 -5.84 14.04
N ARG A 199 24.42 -6.96 13.75
CA ARG A 199 25.61 -7.39 14.51
C ARG A 199 26.72 -6.34 14.50
N LYS A 200 26.96 -5.70 13.35
CA LYS A 200 27.97 -4.63 13.23
C LYS A 200 27.64 -3.42 14.09
N ARG A 201 26.36 -3.12 14.28
CA ARG A 201 25.93 -2.01 15.14
C ARG A 201 26.03 -2.36 16.61
N VAL A 202 25.57 -3.55 17.01
CA VAL A 202 25.68 -4.02 18.39
C VAL A 202 27.15 -4.11 18.84
N GLN A 203 28.07 -4.42 17.91
CA GLN A 203 29.51 -4.41 18.20
C GLN A 203 30.17 -3.02 18.21
N ALA A 204 29.48 -1.98 17.72
CA ALA A 204 30.02 -0.62 17.57
C ALA A 204 29.43 0.39 18.55
N GLY A 205 28.46 -0.02 19.38
CA GLY A 205 27.91 0.74 20.51
C GLY A 205 28.21 0.01 21.81
#